data_AF-A0A7W5C1Y6-F1
#
_entry.id   AF-A0A7W5C1Y6-F1
#
_cell.length_a   1.000
_cell.length_b   1.000
_cell.length_c   1.000
_cell.angle_alpha   90.00
_cell.angle_beta   90.00
_cell.angle_gamma   90.00
#
_symmetry.space_group_name_H-M   'P 1'
#
loop_
_entity.id
_entity.type
_entity.pdbx_description
1 polymer ?
#
loop_
_entity_poly.entity_id
_entity_poly.type
_entity_poly.pdbx_seq_one_letter_code
_entity_poly.pdbx_strand_id
1 'polypeptide(L)'
;MESGLSSLLSVSIDFETSHLFFPHIIHWLMGGLFALILVFNVAPFLAAVRRGEKTLPILGESMDKFRFFGTLALIVAYFYLMAVVGNLFPYTGYGFLFVSMAFLFLMSLMYMHTRTRRKVITAAINALVAPSLAWFILAKLFQITLP
;
A
#
# COMPACT_ATOMS: atom_id res chain seq x y z
N MET A 1 -5.79 32.29 45.25
CA MET A 1 -5.15 32.79 44.01
C MET A 1 -4.17 31.72 43.58
N GLU A 2 -4.69 30.64 43.01
CA GLU A 2 -3.87 29.49 42.61
C GLU A 2 -3.12 29.84 41.33
N SER A 3 -1.83 29.59 41.40
CA SER A 3 -0.76 30.00 40.51
C SER A 3 -0.97 29.61 39.05
N GLY A 4 -0.72 30.55 38.13
CA GLY A 4 -0.68 30.32 36.68
C GLY A 4 0.31 29.24 36.20
N LEU A 5 1.16 28.71 37.09
CA LEU A 5 1.97 27.52 36.84
C LEU A 5 1.13 26.24 36.75
N SER A 6 0.04 26.13 37.51
CA SER A 6 -0.88 24.98 37.47
C SER A 6 -1.59 24.87 36.12
N SER A 7 -1.83 26.01 35.46
CA SER A 7 -2.46 26.09 34.13
C SER A 7 -1.50 25.77 32.99
N LEU A 8 -0.19 25.93 33.17
CA LEU A 8 0.82 25.53 32.17
C LEU A 8 1.10 24.02 32.20
N LEU A 9 0.84 23.39 33.35
CA LEU A 9 0.94 21.93 33.54
C LEU A 9 -0.42 21.23 33.39
N SER A 10 -1.52 21.97 33.23
CA SER A 10 -2.82 21.39 32.92
C SER A 10 -2.89 21.04 31.44
N VAL A 11 -2.36 19.88 31.09
CA VAL A 11 -2.55 19.29 29.76
C VAL A 11 -4.00 18.80 29.68
N SER A 12 -4.89 19.67 29.21
CA SER A 12 -6.24 19.26 28.81
C SER A 12 -6.12 18.55 27.47
N ILE A 13 -6.10 17.21 27.50
CA ILE A 13 -6.15 16.41 26.28
C ILE A 13 -7.60 16.37 25.84
N ASP A 14 -7.89 17.07 24.74
CA ASP A 14 -9.15 16.93 24.05
C ASP A 14 -9.18 15.56 23.35
N PHE A 15 -9.86 14.60 23.97
CA PHE A 15 -9.95 13.23 23.48
C PHE A 15 -10.64 13.15 22.12
N GLU A 16 -11.48 14.13 21.75
CA GLU A 16 -12.11 14.17 20.43
C GLU A 16 -11.10 14.40 19.32
N THR A 17 -10.07 15.23 19.54
CA THR A 17 -9.08 15.57 18.50
C THR A 17 -7.77 14.79 18.64
N SER A 18 -7.52 14.18 19.81
CA SER A 18 -6.29 13.43 20.11
C SER A 18 -5.93 12.35 19.07
N HIS A 19 -6.92 11.66 18.50
CA HIS A 19 -6.72 10.60 17.50
C HIS A 19 -6.17 11.12 16.16
N LEU A 20 -6.31 12.42 15.89
CA LEU A 20 -5.77 13.06 14.69
C LEU A 20 -4.30 13.45 14.85
N PHE A 21 -3.76 13.48 16.07
CA PHE A 21 -2.40 13.93 16.33
C PHE A 21 -1.36 13.10 15.56
N PHE A 22 -1.48 11.77 15.63
CA PHE A 22 -0.59 10.88 14.89
C PHE A 22 -0.72 11.03 13.36
N PRO A 23 -1.95 11.00 12.77
CA PRO A 23 -2.15 11.33 11.37
C PRO A 23 -1.50 12.65 10.92
N HIS A 24 -1.62 13.72 11.71
CA HIS A 24 -1.06 15.03 11.37
C HIS A 24 0.47 14.99 11.30
N ILE A 25 1.13 14.34 12.27
CA ILE A 25 2.61 14.19 12.25
C ILE A 25 3.05 13.44 11.00
N ILE A 26 2.40 12.31 10.70
CA ILE A 26 2.73 11.51 9.52
C ILE A 26 2.51 12.33 8.24
N HIS A 27 1.45 13.13 8.17
CA HIS A 27 1.17 13.99 7.02
C HIS A 27 2.29 15.00 6.76
N TRP A 28 2.75 15.69 7.82
CA TRP A 28 3.86 16.64 7.72
C TRP A 28 5.18 15.96 7.38
N LEU A 29 5.45 14.79 7.98
CA LEU A 29 6.63 14.00 7.68
C LEU A 29 6.66 13.58 6.20
N MET A 30 5.55 13.04 5.70
CA MET A 30 5.41 12.65 4.30
C MET A 30 5.52 13.84 3.35
N GLY A 31 4.90 14.97 3.68
CA GLY A 31 5.00 16.21 2.91
C GLY A 31 6.44 16.73 2.84
N GLY A 32 7.16 16.70 3.95
CA GLY A 32 8.58 17.06 4.03
C GLY A 32 9.46 16.13 3.18
N LEU A 33 9.30 14.82 3.34
CA LEU A 33 10.01 13.82 2.52
C LEU A 33 9.74 14.01 1.03
N PHE A 34 8.48 14.24 0.65
CA PHE A 34 8.11 14.50 -0.73
C PHE A 34 8.79 15.77 -1.28
N ALA A 35 8.82 16.86 -0.51
CA ALA A 35 9.53 18.08 -0.89
C ALA A 35 11.04 17.85 -1.06
N LEU A 36 11.67 17.09 -0.16
CA LEU A 36 13.10 16.73 -0.28
C LEU A 36 13.35 15.90 -1.55
N ILE A 37 12.49 14.94 -1.87
CA ILE A 37 12.60 14.17 -3.11
C ILE A 37 12.50 15.09 -4.33
N LEU A 38 11.57 16.05 -4.33
CA LEU A 38 11.43 17.02 -5.42
C LEU A 38 12.69 17.87 -5.61
N VAL A 39 13.26 18.38 -4.51
CA VAL A 39 14.44 19.25 -4.56
C VAL A 39 15.70 18.49 -4.93
N PHE A 40 15.94 17.31 -4.34
CA PHE A 40 17.20 16.59 -4.51
C PHE A 40 17.24 15.64 -5.71
N ASN A 41 16.09 15.11 -6.13
CA ASN A 41 16.05 14.12 -7.22
C ASN A 41 15.38 14.69 -8.48
N VAL A 42 14.22 15.34 -8.33
CA VAL A 42 13.41 15.75 -9.48
C VAL A 42 13.94 17.02 -10.13
N ALA A 43 14.25 18.06 -9.35
CA ALA A 43 14.76 19.33 -9.89
C ALA A 43 16.10 19.17 -10.66
N PRO A 44 17.12 18.45 -10.15
CA PRO A 44 18.37 18.22 -10.88
C PRO A 44 18.16 17.35 -12.13
N PHE A 45 17.26 16.37 -12.06
CA PHE A 45 16.90 15.53 -13.21
C PHE A 45 16.25 16.36 -14.33
N LEU A 46 15.25 17.18 -14.00
CA LEU A 46 14.60 18.07 -14.97
C LEU A 46 15.57 19.11 -15.55
N ALA A 47 16.49 19.63 -14.73
CA ALA A 47 17.52 20.54 -15.21
C ALA A 47 18.46 19.84 -16.21
N ALA A 48 18.89 18.60 -15.93
CA ALA A 48 19.69 17.79 -16.85
C ALA A 48 18.94 17.45 -18.15
N VAL A 49 17.63 17.19 -18.06
CA VAL A 49 16.77 16.99 -19.25
C VAL A 49 16.68 18.26 -20.08
N ARG A 50 16.47 19.43 -19.46
CA ARG A 50 16.43 20.73 -20.17
C ARG A 50 17.76 21.09 -20.83
N ARG A 51 18.89 20.66 -20.27
CA ARG A 51 20.23 20.82 -20.86
C ARG A 51 20.53 19.82 -21.97
N GLY A 52 19.65 18.85 -22.22
CA GLY A 52 19.85 17.81 -23.23
C GLY A 52 20.81 16.68 -22.80
N GLU A 53 21.26 16.65 -21.54
CA GLU A 53 22.16 15.62 -21.00
C GLU A 53 21.44 14.29 -20.76
N LYS A 54 20.11 14.34 -20.56
CA LYS A 54 19.26 13.18 -20.30
C LYS A 54 17.97 13.29 -21.11
N THR A 55 17.50 12.17 -21.65
CA THR A 55 16.19 12.11 -22.29
C THR A 55 15.12 11.75 -21.25
N LEU A 56 13.88 12.17 -21.50
CA LEU A 56 12.76 11.70 -20.69
C LEU A 56 12.53 10.21 -20.97
N PRO A 57 12.59 9.33 -19.95
CA PRO A 57 12.42 7.88 -20.14
C PRO A 57 11.04 7.54 -20.74
N ILE A 58 10.05 8.42 -20.50
CA ILE A 58 8.68 8.30 -21.03
C ILE A 58 8.63 8.29 -22.57
N LEU A 59 9.59 8.92 -23.24
CA LEU A 59 9.61 9.02 -24.72
C LEU A 59 10.41 7.91 -25.42
N GLY A 60 11.11 7.04 -24.70
CA GLY A 60 12.07 6.10 -25.32
C GLY A 60 11.98 4.64 -24.85
N GLU A 61 11.41 4.36 -23.68
CA GLU A 61 11.29 2.99 -23.20
C GLU A 61 9.98 2.33 -23.67
N SER A 62 10.09 1.12 -24.21
CA SER A 62 8.92 0.30 -24.53
C SER A 62 8.19 -0.08 -23.23
N MET A 63 7.15 0.66 -22.89
CA MET A 63 6.31 0.33 -21.75
C MET A 63 5.66 -1.04 -21.97
N ASP A 64 5.80 -1.95 -20.99
CA ASP A 64 5.07 -3.22 -20.98
C ASP A 64 3.59 -2.95 -20.69
N LYS A 65 2.85 -2.60 -21.74
CA LYS A 65 1.42 -2.25 -21.68
C LYS A 65 0.60 -3.37 -21.04
N PHE A 66 0.95 -4.63 -21.31
CA PHE A 66 0.23 -5.77 -20.77
C PHE A 66 0.34 -5.83 -19.25
N ARG A 67 1.56 -5.71 -18.69
CA ARG A 67 1.74 -5.69 -17.24
C ARG A 67 1.16 -4.44 -16.60
N PHE A 68 1.30 -3.28 -17.24
CA PHE A 68 0.77 -2.03 -16.72
C PHE A 68 -0.76 -2.07 -16.58
N PHE A 69 -1.47 -2.33 -17.68
CA PHE A 69 -2.93 -2.40 -17.68
C PHE A 69 -3.45 -3.63 -16.94
N GLY A 70 -2.71 -4.75 -16.99
CA GLY A 70 -3.02 -5.95 -16.23
C GLY A 70 -2.96 -5.73 -14.72
N THR A 71 -1.93 -5.02 -14.22
CA THR A 71 -1.84 -4.64 -12.80
C THR A 71 -2.98 -3.72 -12.41
N LEU A 72 -3.28 -2.70 -13.23
CA LEU A 72 -4.37 -1.78 -12.94
C LEU A 72 -5.71 -2.52 -12.85
N ALA A 73 -6.00 -3.39 -13.83
CA ALA A 73 -7.20 -4.21 -13.85
C ALA A 73 -7.27 -5.16 -12.64
N LEU A 74 -6.16 -5.83 -12.29
CA LEU A 74 -6.09 -6.72 -11.12
C LEU A 74 -6.32 -5.97 -9.82
N ILE A 75 -5.80 -4.76 -9.66
CA ILE A 75 -6.01 -3.93 -8.46
C ILE A 75 -7.48 -3.54 -8.32
N VAL A 76 -8.09 -3.05 -9.41
CA VAL A 76 -9.52 -2.69 -9.39
C VAL A 76 -10.38 -3.92 -9.07
N ALA A 77 -10.10 -5.04 -9.74
CA ALA A 77 -10.80 -6.30 -9.48
C ALA A 77 -10.60 -6.80 -8.05
N TYR A 78 -9.40 -6.66 -7.49
CA TYR A 78 -9.08 -7.06 -6.12
C TYR A 78 -9.96 -6.34 -5.10
N PHE A 79 -10.03 -5.01 -5.15
CA PHE A 79 -10.84 -4.25 -4.20
C PHE A 79 -12.34 -4.50 -4.38
N TYR A 80 -12.80 -4.57 -5.63
CA TYR A 80 -14.20 -4.88 -5.91
C TYR A 80 -14.60 -6.26 -5.39
N LEU A 81 -13.83 -7.30 -5.72
CA LEU A 81 -14.11 -8.68 -5.30
C LEU A 81 -13.98 -8.86 -3.79
N MET A 82 -13.07 -8.14 -3.14
CA MET A 82 -12.94 -8.16 -1.69
C MET A 82 -14.24 -7.71 -1.02
N ALA A 83 -14.87 -6.62 -1.50
CA ALA A 83 -16.17 -6.18 -1.01
C ALA A 83 -17.27 -7.21 -1.29
N VAL A 84 -17.31 -7.77 -2.51
CA VAL A 84 -18.32 -8.78 -2.88
C VAL A 84 -18.22 -10.03 -2.02
N VAL A 85 -17.02 -10.60 -1.88
CA VAL A 85 -16.79 -11.83 -1.09
C VAL A 85 -16.92 -11.54 0.41
N GLY A 86 -16.49 -10.38 0.87
CA GLY A 86 -16.69 -9.92 2.25
C GLY A 86 -18.17 -9.83 2.63
N ASN A 87 -19.00 -9.33 1.72
CA ASN A 87 -20.46 -9.29 1.91
C ASN A 87 -21.10 -10.69 1.92
N LEU A 88 -20.52 -11.67 1.21
CA LEU A 88 -20.97 -13.07 1.26
C LEU A 88 -20.58 -13.77 2.58
N PHE A 89 -19.43 -13.40 3.16
CA PHE A 89 -18.92 -13.98 4.41
C PHE A 89 -18.63 -12.89 5.46
N PRO A 90 -19.68 -12.24 5.99
CA PRO A 90 -19.52 -11.09 6.88
C PRO A 90 -18.75 -11.45 8.16
N TYR A 91 -17.88 -10.55 8.62
CA TYR A 91 -17.10 -10.66 9.87
C TYR A 91 -16.11 -11.84 9.94
N THR A 92 -15.81 -12.50 8.82
CA THR A 92 -14.87 -13.63 8.79
C THR A 92 -13.47 -13.25 8.29
N GLY A 93 -13.34 -12.13 7.56
CA GLY A 93 -12.12 -11.76 6.83
C GLY A 93 -11.82 -12.67 5.62
N TYR A 94 -12.79 -13.48 5.17
CA TYR A 94 -12.63 -14.35 4.02
C TYR A 94 -12.61 -13.58 2.69
N GLY A 95 -13.21 -12.38 2.64
CA GLY A 95 -13.06 -11.45 1.52
C GLY A 95 -11.59 -11.13 1.27
N PHE A 96 -10.88 -10.71 2.32
CA PHE A 96 -9.44 -10.53 2.28
C PHE A 96 -8.70 -11.81 1.89
N LEU A 97 -8.97 -12.95 2.55
CA LEU A 97 -8.19 -14.17 2.39
C LEU A 97 -8.24 -14.71 0.94
N PHE A 98 -9.43 -15.04 0.45
CA PHE A 98 -9.59 -15.73 -0.84
C PHE A 98 -9.23 -14.81 -2.02
N VAL A 99 -9.62 -13.54 -1.94
CA VAL A 99 -9.34 -12.60 -3.02
C VAL A 99 -7.85 -12.25 -3.06
N SER A 100 -7.17 -12.17 -1.90
CA SER A 100 -5.71 -11.99 -1.85
C SER A 100 -4.94 -13.20 -2.40
N MET A 101 -5.41 -14.42 -2.15
CA MET A 101 -4.81 -15.63 -2.75
C MET A 101 -4.86 -15.57 -4.28
N ALA A 102 -6.03 -15.27 -4.84
CA ALA A 102 -6.19 -15.15 -6.29
C ALA A 102 -5.36 -13.98 -6.86
N PHE A 103 -5.41 -12.82 -6.22
CA PHE A 103 -4.68 -11.63 -6.65
C PHE A 103 -3.17 -11.84 -6.64
N LEU A 104 -2.60 -12.34 -5.54
CA LEU A 104 -1.15 -12.58 -5.45
C LEU A 104 -0.68 -13.62 -6.44
N PHE A 105 -1.47 -14.66 -6.69
CA PHE A 105 -1.14 -15.67 -7.69
C PHE A 105 -1.12 -15.07 -9.10
N LEU A 106 -2.17 -14.33 -9.49
CA LEU A 106 -2.27 -13.71 -10.81
C LEU A 106 -1.18 -12.64 -11.02
N MET A 107 -0.92 -11.80 -10.01
CA MET A 107 0.19 -10.85 -10.02
C MET A 107 1.53 -11.55 -10.20
N SER A 108 1.78 -12.63 -9.44
CA SER A 108 3.01 -13.42 -9.57
C SER A 108 3.16 -14.01 -10.97
N LEU A 109 2.08 -14.53 -11.56
CA LEU A 109 2.10 -15.08 -12.93
C LEU A 109 2.34 -14.01 -14.00
N MET A 110 1.82 -12.80 -13.80
CA MET A 110 1.94 -11.69 -14.74
C MET A 110 3.36 -11.12 -14.77
N TYR A 111 4.00 -11.00 -13.59
CA TYR A 111 5.38 -10.52 -13.48
C TYR A 111 6.44 -11.62 -13.66
N MET A 112 6.03 -12.89 -13.70
CA MET A 112 6.93 -14.00 -13.95
C MET A 112 7.36 -14.06 -15.42
N HIS A 113 8.61 -13.65 -15.69
CA HIS A 113 9.20 -13.66 -17.02
C HIS A 113 9.33 -15.05 -17.64
N THR A 114 9.65 -16.08 -16.85
CA THR A 114 9.74 -17.48 -17.33
C THR A 114 8.86 -18.39 -16.51
N ARG A 115 7.89 -19.03 -17.19
CA ARG A 115 6.91 -19.92 -16.56
C ARG A 115 7.45 -21.34 -16.49
N THR A 116 8.29 -21.61 -15.49
CA THR A 116 8.71 -22.98 -15.19
C THR A 116 7.80 -23.58 -14.13
N ARG A 117 7.57 -24.90 -14.18
CA ARG A 117 6.72 -25.61 -13.20
C ARG A 117 7.11 -25.29 -11.76
N ARG A 118 8.41 -25.24 -11.47
CA ARG A 118 8.94 -24.89 -10.15
C ARG A 118 8.51 -23.49 -9.71
N LYS A 119 8.66 -22.47 -10.57
CA LYS A 119 8.31 -21.09 -10.23
C LYS A 119 6.80 -20.88 -10.07
N VAL A 120 5.99 -21.54 -10.89
CA VAL A 120 4.52 -21.52 -10.75
C VAL A 120 4.11 -22.14 -9.41
N ILE A 121 4.70 -23.27 -9.02
CA ILE A 121 4.44 -23.90 -7.72
C ILE A 121 4.86 -22.97 -6.58
N THR A 122 6.05 -22.36 -6.65
CA THR A 122 6.50 -21.39 -5.63
C THR A 122 5.54 -20.20 -5.53
N ALA A 123 5.07 -19.67 -6.65
CA ALA A 123 4.08 -18.60 -6.68
C ALA A 123 2.75 -19.03 -6.04
N ALA A 124 2.27 -20.24 -6.34
CA ALA A 124 1.05 -20.79 -5.74
C ALA A 124 1.20 -20.96 -4.21
N ILE A 125 2.32 -21.52 -3.76
CA ILE A 125 2.61 -21.67 -2.32
C ILE A 125 2.62 -20.30 -1.65
N ASN A 126 3.33 -19.32 -2.23
CA ASN A 126 3.41 -17.98 -1.65
C ASN A 126 2.04 -17.29 -1.60
N ALA A 127 1.25 -17.41 -2.67
CA ALA A 127 -0.09 -16.85 -2.75
C ALA A 127 -1.06 -17.50 -1.75
N LEU A 128 -0.83 -18.73 -1.32
CA LEU A 128 -1.63 -19.37 -0.25
C LEU A 128 -1.11 -19.00 1.14
N VAL A 129 0.19 -19.17 1.37
CA VAL A 129 0.80 -19.06 2.70
C VAL A 129 0.80 -17.63 3.21
N ALA A 130 1.19 -16.65 2.39
CA ALA A 130 1.32 -15.27 2.86
C ALA A 130 -0.03 -14.67 3.29
N PRO A 131 -1.12 -14.73 2.48
CA PRO A 131 -2.43 -14.27 2.92
C PRO A 131 -3.00 -15.07 4.09
N SER A 132 -2.77 -16.38 4.15
CA SER A 132 -3.25 -17.21 5.26
C SER A 132 -2.63 -16.82 6.58
N LEU A 133 -1.31 -16.57 6.60
CA LEU A 133 -0.61 -16.08 7.78
C LEU A 133 -1.08 -14.69 8.18
N ALA A 134 -1.20 -13.76 7.22
CA ALA A 134 -1.70 -12.42 7.48
C ALA A 134 -3.12 -12.44 8.05
N TRP A 135 -4.03 -13.23 7.45
CA TRP A 135 -5.39 -13.40 7.94
C TRP A 135 -5.42 -14.02 9.33
N PHE A 136 -4.63 -15.08 9.58
CA PHE A 136 -4.57 -15.71 10.89
C PHE A 136 -4.11 -14.73 11.97
N ILE A 137 -3.03 -13.99 11.71
CA ILE A 137 -2.49 -13.02 12.66
C ILE A 137 -3.49 -11.87 12.89
N LEU A 138 -4.02 -11.26 11.83
CA LEU A 138 -4.89 -10.09 11.96
C LEU A 138 -6.28 -10.45 12.47
N ALA A 139 -6.95 -11.44 11.86
CA ALA A 139 -8.33 -11.80 12.22
C ALA A 139 -8.42 -12.67 13.47
N LYS A 140 -7.47 -13.59 13.72
CA LYS A 140 -7.55 -14.52 14.86
C LYS A 140 -6.71 -14.10 16.04
N LEU A 141 -5.46 -13.70 15.84
CA LEU A 141 -4.58 -13.30 16.94
C LEU A 141 -4.92 -11.91 17.46
N PHE A 142 -5.11 -10.94 16.56
CA PHE A 142 -5.38 -9.53 16.93
C PHE A 142 -6.86 -9.14 16.90
N GLN A 143 -7.75 -9.99 16.41
CA GLN A 143 -9.20 -9.72 16.30
C GLN A 143 -9.50 -8.40 15.57
N ILE A 144 -8.66 -8.03 14.60
CA ILE A 144 -8.87 -6.86 13.75
C ILE A 144 -9.84 -7.26 12.65
N THR A 145 -10.88 -6.44 12.45
CA THR A 145 -11.86 -6.64 11.38
C THR A 145 -11.19 -6.48 10.03
N LEU A 146 -11.06 -7.59 9.31
CA LEU A 146 -10.69 -7.62 7.91
C LEU A 146 -11.95 -7.65 7.04
N PRO A 147 -11.93 -6.96 5.88
CA PRO A 147 -13.00 -7.05 4.89
C PRO A 147 -13.16 -8.48 4.32
#